data_AF-A0A517Q9T1-F1
#
_entry.id   AF-A0A517Q9T1-F1
#
_cell.length_a   1.000
_cell.length_b   1.000
_cell.length_c   1.000
_cell.angle_alpha   90.00
_cell.angle_beta   90.00
_cell.angle_gamma   90.00
#
_symmetry.space_group_name_H-M   'P 1'
#
loop_
_entity.id
_entity.type
_entity.pdbx_description
1 polymer ?
#
loop_
_entity_poly.entity_id
_entity_poly.type
_entity_poly.pdbx_seq_one_letter_code
_entity_poly.pdbx_strand_id
1 'polypeptide(L)'
;MSPELYHGWSIRFQKNIHMYCHNLTVEKENRSYSIPCEDSPVFKGIVMWPYELNLESDLLQDLVTALLKWATSFNLECLIYTSKTNYMTNAQQF
;
A
#
# COMPACT_ATOMS: atom_id res chain seq x y z
N MET A 1 11.74 -20.25 1.57
CA MET A 1 10.80 -19.69 0.58
C MET A 1 11.25 -18.27 0.30
N SER A 2 11.46 -17.90 -0.96
CA SER A 2 11.74 -16.51 -1.33
C SER A 2 10.47 -15.69 -1.10
N PRO A 3 10.56 -14.44 -0.60
CA PRO A 3 9.37 -13.60 -0.43
C PRO A 3 8.69 -13.39 -1.78
N GLU A 4 7.35 -13.42 -1.80
CA GLU A 4 6.60 -13.05 -3.00
C GLU A 4 6.85 -11.57 -3.32
N LEU A 5 7.16 -11.29 -4.58
CA LEU A 5 7.49 -9.95 -5.06
C LEU A 5 6.40 -9.41 -5.97
N TYR A 6 5.97 -8.18 -5.72
CA TYR A 6 4.99 -7.46 -6.53
C TYR A 6 5.72 -6.35 -7.27
N HIS A 7 5.95 -6.51 -8.58
CA HIS A 7 6.76 -5.57 -9.38
C HIS A 7 8.18 -5.36 -8.81
N GLY A 8 8.77 -6.42 -8.24
CA GLY A 8 10.08 -6.38 -7.58
C GLY A 8 10.05 -5.84 -6.15
N TRP A 9 8.90 -5.40 -5.64
CA TRP A 9 8.72 -5.00 -4.25
C TRP A 9 8.40 -6.20 -3.36
N SER A 10 9.16 -6.37 -2.29
CA SER A 10 8.75 -7.15 -1.13
C SER A 10 7.83 -6.29 -0.27
N ILE A 11 6.68 -6.82 0.10
CA ILE A 11 5.66 -6.10 0.87
C ILE A 11 5.41 -6.89 2.16
N ARG A 12 5.63 -6.23 3.30
CA ARG A 12 5.38 -6.78 4.64
C ARG A 12 4.31 -5.96 5.32
N PHE A 13 3.23 -6.62 5.70
CA PHE A 13 2.08 -5.97 6.29
C PHE A 13 1.73 -6.61 7.64
N GLN A 14 1.72 -5.80 8.68
CA GLN A 14 1.39 -6.21 10.04
C GLN A 14 0.27 -5.32 10.58
N LYS A 15 -0.88 -5.94 10.84
CA LYS A 15 -2.05 -5.27 11.43
C LYS A 15 -1.84 -4.97 12.91
N ASN A 16 -2.57 -3.97 13.39
CA ASN A 16 -2.78 -3.66 14.81
C ASN A 16 -1.48 -3.45 15.61
N ILE A 17 -0.48 -2.76 15.04
CA ILE A 17 0.72 -2.39 15.80
C ILE A 17 0.37 -1.37 16.88
N HIS A 18 -0.57 -0.46 16.60
CA HIS A 18 -1.11 0.49 17.57
C HIS A 18 -2.53 0.94 17.17
N MET A 19 -3.56 0.48 17.90
CA MET A 19 -4.98 0.69 17.52
C MET A 19 -5.26 0.22 16.08
N TYR A 20 -5.83 1.10 15.22
CA TYR A 20 -6.09 0.86 13.81
C TYR A 20 -4.89 1.11 12.90
N CYS A 21 -3.75 1.57 13.45
CA CYS A 21 -2.55 1.77 12.67
C CYS A 21 -1.91 0.42 12.35
N HIS A 22 -1.56 0.27 11.08
CA HIS A 22 -0.84 -0.90 10.59
C HIS A 22 0.58 -0.50 10.23
N ASN A 23 1.48 -1.48 10.25
CA ASN A 23 2.82 -1.29 9.69
C ASN A 23 2.87 -1.95 8.32
N LEU A 24 3.07 -1.13 7.30
CA LEU A 24 3.23 -1.55 5.93
C LEU A 24 4.63 -1.15 5.47
N THR A 25 5.54 -2.11 5.47
CA THR A 25 6.91 -1.91 4.99
C THR A 25 7.02 -2.45 3.57
N VAL A 26 7.60 -1.65 2.68
CA VAL A 26 7.89 -2.03 1.30
C VAL A 26 9.39 -1.94 1.06
N GLU A 27 9.93 -2.88 0.28
CA GLU A 27 11.36 -2.99 0.01
C GLU A 27 11.60 -3.39 -1.45
N LYS A 28 12.46 -2.66 -2.14
CA LYS A 28 12.91 -3.00 -3.50
C LYS A 28 14.37 -2.61 -3.63
N GLU A 29 15.20 -3.58 -4.01
CA GLU A 29 16.67 -3.42 -4.06
C GLU A 29 17.21 -2.96 -2.69
N ASN A 30 17.83 -1.78 -2.62
CA ASN A 30 18.39 -1.20 -1.39
C ASN A 30 17.51 -0.10 -0.79
N ARG A 31 16.23 -0.02 -1.18
CA ARG A 31 15.28 1.00 -0.70
C ARG A 31 14.22 0.34 0.16
N SER A 32 14.01 0.86 1.36
CA SER A 32 12.93 0.43 2.25
C SER A 32 12.14 1.63 2.73
N TYR A 33 10.81 1.52 2.70
CA TYR A 33 9.89 2.57 3.12
C TYR A 33 8.81 2.00 4.04
N SER A 34 8.36 2.82 4.99
CA SER A 34 7.18 2.54 5.79
C SER A 34 6.03 3.41 5.29
N ILE A 35 4.99 2.79 4.76
CA ILE A 35 3.82 3.49 4.21
C ILE A 35 2.82 3.74 5.34
N PRO A 36 2.40 4.99 5.57
CA PRO A 36 1.27 5.28 6.46
C PRO A 36 0.01 4.57 5.96
N CYS A 37 -0.64 3.82 6.84
CA CYS A 37 -1.88 3.12 6.51
C CYS A 37 -2.71 2.76 7.75
N GLU A 38 -4.01 2.62 7.53
CA GLU A 38 -4.99 2.24 8.55
C GLU A 38 -6.20 1.52 7.92
N ASP A 39 -7.02 0.88 8.76
CA ASP A 39 -8.32 0.37 8.32
C ASP A 39 -9.22 1.53 7.86
N SER A 40 -9.95 1.32 6.77
CA SER A 40 -10.92 2.29 6.26
C SER A 40 -12.10 2.44 7.24
N PRO A 41 -12.55 3.67 7.52
CA PRO A 41 -13.73 3.89 8.35
C PRO A 41 -15.05 3.65 7.60
N VAL A 42 -15.02 3.59 6.27
CA VAL A 42 -16.22 3.56 5.41
C VAL A 42 -16.44 2.21 4.72
N PHE A 43 -15.41 1.36 4.66
CA PHE A 43 -15.51 0.01 4.09
C PHE A 43 -14.55 -0.97 4.74
N LYS A 44 -14.72 -2.26 4.42
CA LYS A 44 -13.88 -3.32 4.96
C LYS A 44 -12.59 -3.47 4.15
N GLY A 45 -11.64 -2.57 4.38
CA GLY A 45 -10.33 -2.63 3.75
C GLY A 45 -9.37 -1.59 4.32
N ILE A 46 -8.32 -1.25 3.58
CA ILE A 46 -7.21 -0.44 4.09
C ILE A 46 -7.01 0.83 3.25
N VAL A 47 -6.71 1.93 3.92
CA VAL A 47 -6.28 3.18 3.29
C VAL A 47 -4.77 3.32 3.41
N MET A 48 -4.09 3.70 2.33
CA MET A 48 -2.64 3.81 2.25
C MET A 48 -2.23 5.16 1.63
N TRP A 49 -1.19 5.81 2.18
CA TRP A 49 -0.71 7.11 1.72
C TRP A 49 0.76 7.10 1.28
N PRO A 50 1.12 6.39 0.20
CA PRO A 50 2.50 6.36 -0.30
C PRO A 50 3.01 7.72 -0.79
N TYR A 51 2.13 8.68 -1.11
CA TYR A 51 2.57 10.04 -1.51
C TYR A 51 3.35 10.76 -0.41
N GLU A 52 3.14 10.41 0.87
CA GLU A 52 3.85 11.03 2.01
C GLU A 52 5.34 10.68 2.05
N LEU A 53 5.75 9.67 1.27
CA LEU A 53 7.16 9.31 1.11
C LEU A 53 7.95 10.30 0.23
N ASN A 54 7.27 11.23 -0.46
CA ASN A 54 7.88 12.22 -1.36
C ASN A 54 8.81 11.59 -2.43
N LEU A 55 8.37 10.48 -3.02
CA LEU A 55 9.11 9.77 -4.09
C LEU A 55 8.98 10.49 -5.44
N GLU A 56 9.97 10.28 -6.30
CA GLU A 56 9.87 10.61 -7.73
C GLU A 56 8.64 9.96 -8.37
N SER A 57 7.99 10.65 -9.30
CA SER A 57 6.68 10.25 -9.87
C SER A 57 6.68 8.82 -10.41
N ASP A 58 7.72 8.43 -11.16
CA ASP A 58 7.81 7.08 -11.74
C ASP A 58 7.95 6.00 -10.67
N LEU A 59 8.71 6.28 -9.59
CA LEU A 59 8.88 5.35 -8.48
C LEU A 59 7.60 5.23 -7.65
N LEU A 60 6.88 6.35 -7.45
CA LEU A 60 5.57 6.34 -6.79
C LEU A 60 4.58 5.49 -7.59
N GLN A 61 4.52 5.68 -8.91
CA GLN A 61 3.58 4.93 -9.76
C GLN A 61 3.91 3.44 -9.82
N ASP A 62 5.20 3.07 -9.86
CA ASP A 62 5.65 1.68 -9.75
C ASP A 62 5.22 1.06 -8.40
N LEU A 63 5.44 1.77 -7.29
CA LEU A 63 5.03 1.34 -5.96
C LEU A 63 3.51 1.18 -5.84
N VAL A 64 2.72 2.14 -6.34
CA VAL A 64 1.25 2.09 -6.31
C VAL A 64 0.74 0.87 -7.09
N THR A 65 1.36 0.57 -8.23
CA THR A 65 1.01 -0.62 -9.03
C THR A 65 1.31 -1.92 -8.26
N ALA A 66 2.46 -1.97 -7.56
CA ALA A 66 2.83 -3.09 -6.71
C ALA A 66 1.83 -3.30 -5.57
N LEU A 67 1.46 -2.22 -4.86
CA LEU A 67 0.50 -2.25 -3.76
C LEU A 67 -0.89 -2.71 -4.21
N LEU A 68 -1.36 -2.22 -5.36
CA LEU A 68 -2.67 -2.60 -5.90
C LEU A 68 -2.70 -4.10 -6.25
N LYS A 69 -1.64 -4.61 -6.88
CA LYS A 69 -1.50 -6.03 -7.20
C LYS A 69 -1.45 -6.89 -5.94
N TRP A 70 -0.68 -6.46 -4.95
CA TRP A 70 -0.59 -7.10 -3.64
C TRP A 70 -1.95 -7.18 -2.96
N ALA A 71 -2.64 -6.05 -2.79
CA ALA A 71 -3.95 -6.02 -2.15
C ALA A 71 -4.96 -6.94 -2.87
N THR A 72 -4.95 -6.92 -4.20
CA THR A 72 -5.80 -7.80 -5.02
C THR A 72 -5.48 -9.29 -4.82
N SER A 73 -4.20 -9.66 -4.72
CA SER A 73 -3.80 -11.06 -4.51
C SER A 73 -4.27 -11.65 -3.16
N PHE A 74 -4.49 -10.79 -2.17
CA PHE A 74 -5.02 -11.17 -0.86
C PHE A 74 -6.53 -10.95 -0.72
N ASN A 75 -7.23 -10.57 -1.81
CA ASN A 75 -8.63 -10.18 -1.78
C ASN A 75 -8.91 -9.09 -0.72
N LEU A 76 -7.98 -8.15 -0.59
CA LEU A 76 -8.04 -7.01 0.32
C LEU A 76 -8.44 -5.77 -0.48
N GLU A 77 -9.55 -5.16 -0.12
CA GLU A 77 -9.97 -3.87 -0.67
C GLU A 77 -9.06 -2.76 -0.14
N CYS A 78 -8.71 -1.79 -0.99
CA CYS A 78 -7.88 -0.67 -0.57
C CYS A 78 -8.10 0.63 -1.34
N LEU A 79 -7.83 1.76 -0.67
CA LEU A 79 -7.59 3.05 -1.31
C LEU A 79 -6.11 3.40 -1.20
N ILE A 80 -5.47 3.72 -2.31
CA ILE A 80 -4.05 4.07 -2.40
C ILE A 80 -3.93 5.51 -2.88
N TYR A 81 -3.70 6.44 -1.96
CA TYR A 81 -3.60 7.86 -2.29
C TYR A 81 -2.29 8.17 -2.99
N THR A 82 -2.38 8.73 -4.20
CA THR A 82 -1.23 9.22 -4.98
C THR A 82 -1.02 10.73 -4.80
N SER A 83 -2.00 11.41 -4.21
CA SER A 83 -1.93 12.79 -3.73
C SER A 83 -2.97 13.00 -2.61
N LYS A 84 -3.11 14.22 -2.12
CA LYS A 84 -4.17 14.56 -1.14
C LYS A 84 -5.60 14.37 -1.67
N THR A 85 -5.79 14.32 -2.98
CA THR A 85 -7.13 14.28 -3.63
C THR A 85 -7.33 13.11 -4.58
N ASN A 86 -6.25 12.46 -5.02
CA ASN A 86 -6.30 11.39 -6.01
C ASN A 86 -5.90 10.07 -5.36
N TYR A 87 -6.59 8.99 -5.73
CA TYR A 87 -6.28 7.64 -5.28
C TYR A 87 -6.55 6.61 -6.36
N MET A 88 -5.89 5.46 -6.24
CA MET A 88 -6.21 4.24 -6.97
C MET A 88 -6.92 3.26 -6.02
N THR A 89 -7.76 2.37 -6.56
CA THR A 89 -8.53 1.42 -5.75
C THR A 89 -8.82 0.14 -6.52
N ASN A 90 -8.90 -0.98 -5.78
CA ASN A 90 -9.49 -2.24 -6.24
C ASN A 90 -10.84 -2.53 -5.54
N ALA A 91 -11.29 -1.64 -4.65
CA ALA A 91 -12.60 -1.74 -4.03
C ALA A 91 -13.68 -1.51 -5.09
N GLN A 92 -14.71 -2.35 -5.08
CA GLN A 92 -15.91 -2.07 -5.86
C GLN A 92 -16.56 -0.81 -5.26
N GLN A 93 -16.97 0.14 -6.10
CA GLN A 93 -17.49 1.43 -5.65
C GLN A 93 -18.61 1.23 -4.60
N PHE A 94 -18.46 1.87 -3.44
CA PHE A 94 -19.43 1.88 -2.34
C PHE A 94 -20.64 2.75 -2.66
#